data_AF-A0A502CIH9-F1
#
_entry.id   AF-A0A502CIH9-F1
#
_cell.length_a   1.000
_cell.length_b   1.000
_cell.length_c   1.000
_cell.angle_alpha   90.00
_cell.angle_beta   90.00
_cell.angle_gamma   90.00
#
_symmetry.space_group_name_H-M   'P 1'
#
loop_
_entity.id
_entity.type
_entity.pdbx_description
1 polymer ?
#
loop_
_entity_poly.entity_id
_entity_poly.type
_entity_poly.pdbx_seq_one_letter_code
_entity_poly.pdbx_strand_id
1 'polypeptide(L)'
;MVAPPLTAAPPTNWSRVEARIALAMLPIGAVMTFVSVIAFITIVVLMFATLVQRPAAASLLLVWCAWALIVAGANLMKSIEGMSALDWRPMIPVSLLSVAIVVAYPGWWM
;
A
#
# COMPACT_ATOMS: atom_id res chain seq x y z
N MET A 1 -2.74 -55.40 -6.93
CA MET A 1 -2.52 -54.51 -5.76
C MET A 1 -3.24 -53.20 -6.05
N VAL A 2 -4.35 -52.94 -5.35
CA VAL A 2 -5.18 -51.74 -5.53
C VAL A 2 -4.69 -50.71 -4.50
N ALA A 3 -4.24 -49.54 -4.95
CA ALA A 3 -3.89 -48.45 -4.06
C ALA A 3 -5.15 -47.95 -3.33
N PRO A 4 -5.11 -47.71 -2.00
CA PRO A 4 -6.26 -47.19 -1.28
C PRO A 4 -6.59 -45.77 -1.74
N PRO A 5 -7.89 -45.39 -1.81
CA PRO A 5 -8.27 -44.03 -2.16
C PRO A 5 -7.81 -43.08 -1.04
N LEU A 6 -7.14 -41.99 -1.44
CA LEU A 6 -6.84 -40.85 -0.56
C LEU A 6 -8.17 -40.26 -0.08
N THR A 7 -8.66 -40.73 1.05
CA THR A 7 -9.76 -40.11 1.79
C THR A 7 -9.22 -38.82 2.39
N ALA A 8 -9.16 -37.77 1.57
CA ALA A 8 -8.93 -36.43 2.05
C ALA A 8 -10.00 -36.14 3.12
N ALA A 9 -9.56 -35.95 4.37
CA ALA A 9 -10.45 -35.59 5.46
C ALA A 9 -11.30 -34.38 5.04
N PRO A 10 -12.60 -34.35 5.37
CA PRO A 10 -13.47 -33.26 4.96
C PRO A 10 -12.86 -31.93 5.45
N PRO A 11 -12.80 -30.90 4.59
CA PRO A 11 -12.19 -29.62 4.95
C PRO A 11 -12.90 -29.09 6.20
N THR A 12 -12.11 -28.90 7.26
CA THR A 12 -12.60 -28.43 8.55
C THR A 12 -13.26 -27.07 8.37
N ASN A 13 -14.16 -26.68 9.27
CA ASN A 13 -14.75 -25.34 9.24
C ASN A 13 -13.67 -24.24 9.23
N TRP A 14 -12.51 -24.52 9.82
CA TRP A 14 -11.34 -23.63 9.84
C TRP A 14 -10.72 -23.41 8.45
N SER A 15 -10.51 -24.47 7.66
CA SER A 15 -9.92 -24.33 6.32
C SER A 15 -10.82 -23.58 5.34
N ARG A 16 -12.15 -23.63 5.55
CA ARG A 16 -13.11 -22.83 4.77
C ARG A 16 -13.09 -21.34 5.13
N VAL A 17 -12.86 -21.03 6.40
CA VAL A 17 -12.73 -19.64 6.89
C VAL A 17 -11.43 -19.03 6.37
N GLU A 18 -10.30 -19.74 6.48
CA GLU A 18 -9.02 -19.29 5.91
C GLU A 18 -9.10 -19.06 4.39
N ALA A 19 -9.73 -19.98 3.64
CA ALA A 19 -9.92 -19.81 2.20
C ALA A 19 -10.77 -18.58 1.84
N ARG A 20 -11.81 -18.28 2.63
CA ARG A 20 -12.64 -17.06 2.44
C ARG A 20 -11.86 -15.79 2.77
N ILE A 21 -11.04 -15.81 3.82
CA ILE A 21 -10.18 -14.69 4.19
C ILE A 21 -9.13 -14.45 3.10
N ALA A 22 -8.51 -15.51 2.58
CA ALA A 22 -7.56 -15.41 1.48
C ALA A 22 -8.20 -14.82 0.21
N LEU A 23 -9.41 -15.25 -0.14
CA LEU A 23 -10.17 -14.71 -1.27
C LEU A 23 -10.54 -13.23 -1.08
N ALA A 24 -10.84 -12.82 0.16
CA ALA A 24 -11.14 -11.42 0.50
C ALA A 24 -9.90 -10.52 0.53
N MET A 25 -8.71 -11.08 0.76
CA MET A 25 -7.44 -10.32 0.80
C MET A 25 -6.97 -9.86 -0.59
N LEU A 26 -7.30 -10.61 -1.65
CA LEU A 26 -6.96 -10.27 -3.04
C LEU A 26 -7.45 -8.87 -3.48
N PRO A 27 -8.75 -8.52 -3.34
CA PRO A 27 -9.22 -7.19 -3.72
C PRO A 27 -8.65 -6.08 -2.82
N ILE A 28 -8.39 -6.37 -1.54
CA ILE A 28 -7.83 -5.37 -0.61
C ILE A 28 -6.39 -5.03 -1.03
N GLY A 29 -5.58 -6.03 -1.35
CA GLY A 29 -4.24 -5.82 -1.92
C GLY A 29 -4.28 -4.98 -3.20
N ALA A 30 -5.22 -5.29 -4.11
CA ALA A 30 -5.39 -4.55 -5.37
C ALA A 30 -5.75 -3.07 -5.16
N VAL A 31 -6.69 -2.80 -4.25
CA VAL A 31 -7.08 -1.43 -3.89
C VAL A 31 -5.90 -0.68 -3.26
N MET A 32 -5.14 -1.29 -2.36
CA MET A 32 -3.97 -0.66 -1.75
C MET A 32 -2.89 -0.29 -2.77
N THR A 33 -2.59 -1.20 -3.69
CA THR A 33 -1.64 -0.94 -4.78
C THR A 33 -2.14 0.21 -5.65
N PHE A 34 -3.43 0.22 -6.00
CA PHE A 34 -4.02 1.29 -6.79
C PHE A 34 -3.96 2.66 -6.10
N VAL A 35 -4.31 2.71 -4.81
CA VAL A 35 -4.22 3.93 -3.99
C VAL A 35 -2.76 4.42 -3.90
N SER A 36 -1.80 3.51 -3.73
CA SER A 36 -0.38 3.85 -3.68
C SER A 36 0.11 4.46 -4.99
N VAL A 37 -0.31 3.92 -6.14
CA VAL A 37 -0.01 4.47 -7.46
C VAL A 37 -0.59 5.87 -7.64
N ILE A 38 -1.86 6.07 -7.25
CA ILE A 38 -2.50 7.40 -7.33
C ILE A 38 -1.74 8.40 -6.46
N ALA A 39 -1.44 8.04 -5.21
CA ALA A 39 -0.69 8.91 -4.29
C ALA A 39 0.67 9.30 -4.87
N PHE A 40 1.39 8.34 -5.46
CA PHE A 40 2.66 8.59 -6.13
C PHE A 40 2.53 9.61 -7.26
N ILE A 41 1.56 9.43 -8.17
CA ILE A 41 1.30 10.35 -9.28
C ILE A 41 0.94 11.74 -8.74
N THR A 42 0.08 11.83 -7.72
CA THR A 42 -0.32 13.10 -7.12
C THR A 42 0.88 13.84 -6.53
N ILE A 43 1.79 13.17 -5.81
CA ILE A 43 2.99 13.80 -5.25
C ILE A 43 3.91 14.30 -6.36
N VAL A 44 4.07 13.55 -7.45
CA VAL A 44 4.86 13.99 -8.62
C VAL A 44 4.26 15.26 -9.23
N VAL A 45 2.95 15.29 -9.45
CA VAL A 45 2.26 16.48 -9.98
C VAL A 45 2.40 17.67 -9.02
N LEU A 46 2.27 17.44 -7.72
CA LEU A 46 2.44 18.47 -6.69
C LEU A 46 3.87 19.04 -6.70
N MET A 47 4.88 18.18 -6.87
CA MET A 47 6.28 18.58 -6.99
C MET A 47 6.49 19.51 -8.19
N PHE A 48 5.96 19.15 -9.36
CA PHE A 48 6.01 19.99 -10.57
C PHE A 48 5.26 21.31 -10.39
N ALA A 49 4.05 21.28 -9.82
CA ALA A 49 3.25 22.49 -9.58
C ALA A 49 3.99 23.45 -8.64
N THR A 50 4.66 22.93 -7.60
CA THR A 50 5.44 23.73 -6.65
C THR A 50 6.62 24.42 -7.32
N LEU A 51 7.36 23.71 -8.18
CA LEU A 51 8.49 24.27 -8.94
C LEU A 51 8.06 25.41 -9.85
N VAL A 52 6.91 25.27 -10.53
CA VAL A 52 6.43 26.24 -11.52
C VAL A 52 5.76 27.45 -10.87
N GLN A 53 4.95 27.24 -9.83
CA GLN A 53 4.04 28.27 -9.32
C GLN A 53 4.54 28.98 -8.07
N ARG A 54 5.37 28.34 -7.23
CA ARG A 54 5.76 28.89 -5.91
C ARG A 54 7.25 28.67 -5.60
N PRO A 55 8.18 29.24 -6.39
CA PRO A 55 9.62 29.04 -6.21
C PRO A 55 10.15 29.52 -4.84
N ALA A 56 9.51 30.53 -4.23
CA ALA A 56 9.93 31.07 -2.94
C ALA A 56 9.64 30.16 -1.73
N ALA A 57 8.61 29.30 -1.81
CA ALA A 57 8.26 28.30 -0.78
C ALA A 57 8.71 26.88 -1.18
N ALA A 58 9.41 26.75 -2.30
CA ALA A 58 9.67 25.47 -2.94
C ALA A 58 10.61 24.58 -2.14
N SER A 59 11.61 25.11 -1.44
CA SER A 59 12.64 24.28 -0.79
C SER A 59 12.05 23.28 0.21
N LEU A 60 11.15 23.73 1.10
CA LEU A 60 10.57 22.87 2.13
C LEU A 60 9.51 21.92 1.57
N LEU A 61 8.66 22.41 0.66
CA LEU A 61 7.66 21.57 -0.03
C LEU A 61 8.31 20.51 -0.92
N LEU A 62 9.43 20.83 -1.59
CA LEU A 62 10.16 19.88 -2.42
C LEU A 62 10.86 18.81 -1.59
N VAL A 63 11.46 19.18 -0.45
CA VAL A 63 12.02 18.20 0.49
C VAL A 63 10.92 17.26 0.99
N TRP A 64 9.75 17.79 1.32
CA TRP A 64 8.61 16.95 1.71
C TRP A 64 8.13 16.06 0.56
N CYS A 65 7.99 16.59 -0.66
CA CYS A 65 7.58 15.80 -1.83
C CYS A 65 8.58 14.68 -2.13
N ALA A 66 9.88 14.95 -2.07
CA ALA A 66 10.92 13.94 -2.27
C ALA A 66 10.84 12.82 -1.21
N TRP A 67 10.67 13.20 0.06
CA TRP A 67 10.46 12.25 1.14
C TRP A 67 9.18 11.42 0.96
N ALA A 68 8.06 12.06 0.65
CA ALA A 68 6.77 11.42 0.42
C ALA A 68 6.82 10.46 -0.78
N LEU A 69 7.57 10.80 -1.83
CA LEU A 69 7.83 9.94 -2.98
C LEU A 69 8.57 8.66 -2.61
N ILE A 70 9.61 8.76 -1.76
CA ILE A 70 10.37 7.60 -1.28
C ILE A 70 9.45 6.67 -0.49
N VAL A 71 8.64 7.22 0.43
CA VAL A 71 7.75 6.40 1.25
C VAL A 71 6.61 5.80 0.43
N ALA A 72 6.02 6.56 -0.50
CA ALA A 72 5.00 6.04 -1.42
C ALA A 72 5.56 4.90 -2.28
N GLY A 73 6.81 5.03 -2.77
CA GLY A 73 7.52 3.96 -3.48
C GLY A 73 7.75 2.72 -2.60
N ALA A 74 8.20 2.91 -1.36
CA ALA A 74 8.37 1.81 -0.41
C ALA A 74 7.05 1.10 -0.07
N ASN A 75 5.97 1.87 0.09
CA ASN A 75 4.62 1.35 0.34
C ASN A 75 4.09 0.57 -0.86
N LEU A 76 4.37 1.03 -2.08
CA LEU A 76 4.02 0.32 -3.31
C LEU A 76 4.74 -1.02 -3.41
N MET A 77 6.06 -1.06 -3.17
CA MET A 77 6.84 -2.30 -3.17
C MET A 77 6.32 -3.30 -2.13
N LYS A 78 6.08 -2.84 -0.90
CA LYS A 78 5.50 -3.68 0.16
C LYS A 78 4.08 -4.18 -0.16
N SER A 79 3.27 -3.36 -0.83
CA SER A 79 1.92 -3.77 -1.25
C SER A 79 1.97 -4.86 -2.31
N ILE A 80 2.93 -4.77 -3.25
CA ILE A 80 3.18 -5.81 -4.26
C ILE A 80 3.69 -7.10 -3.60
N GLU A 81 4.62 -7.01 -2.63
CA GLU A 81 5.08 -8.17 -1.87
C GLU A 81 3.94 -8.82 -1.07
N GLY A 82 3.10 -8.01 -0.40
CA GLY A 82 1.97 -8.47 0.40
C GLY A 82 0.89 -9.21 -0.41
N MET A 83 0.71 -8.87 -1.69
CA MET A 83 -0.16 -9.64 -2.61
C MET A 83 0.28 -11.09 -2.78
N SER A 84 1.60 -11.35 -2.73
CA SER A 84 2.13 -12.72 -2.88
C SER A 84 1.98 -13.57 -1.61
N ALA A 85 1.89 -12.92 -0.44
CA ALA A 85 1.96 -13.58 0.86
C ALA A 85 0.61 -13.70 1.60
N LEU A 86 -0.45 -13.02 1.15
CA LEU A 86 -1.76 -12.97 1.85
C LEU A 86 -1.64 -12.58 3.34
N ASP A 87 -0.61 -11.81 3.70
CA ASP A 87 -0.38 -11.34 5.06
C ASP A 87 -0.82 -9.88 5.21
N TRP A 88 -1.64 -9.60 6.21
CA TRP A 88 -2.21 -8.27 6.51
C TRP A 88 -1.30 -7.43 7.41
N ARG A 89 -0.34 -8.06 8.10
CA ARG A 89 0.61 -7.40 9.00
C ARG A 89 1.40 -6.25 8.34
N PRO A 90 1.84 -6.36 7.07
CA PRO A 90 2.54 -5.27 6.40
C PRO A 90 1.65 -4.06 6.11
N MET A 91 0.31 -4.20 6.14
CA MET A 91 -0.61 -3.11 5.83
C MET A 91 -0.67 -2.05 6.94
N ILE A 92 -0.46 -2.45 8.20
CA ILE A 92 -0.48 -1.52 9.34
C ILE A 92 0.59 -0.42 9.20
N PRO A 93 1.89 -0.75 9.03
CA PRO A 93 2.92 0.28 8.91
C PRO A 93 2.75 1.11 7.63
N VAL A 94 2.29 0.52 6.53
CA VAL A 94 2.01 1.22 5.27
C VAL A 94 0.91 2.28 5.46
N SER A 95 -0.18 1.91 6.15
CA SER A 95 -1.31 2.81 6.42
C SER A 95 -0.89 3.92 7.38
N LEU A 96 -0.17 3.59 8.46
CA LEU A 96 0.33 4.58 9.42
C LEU A 96 1.30 5.58 8.77
N LEU A 97 2.23 5.11 7.94
CA LEU A 97 3.16 5.97 7.22
C LEU A 97 2.42 6.89 6.25
N SER A 98 1.41 6.38 5.54
CA SER A 98 0.59 7.19 4.64
C SER A 98 -0.16 8.31 5.38
N VAL A 99 -0.76 8.01 6.54
CA VAL A 99 -1.42 9.01 7.39
C VAL A 99 -0.43 10.04 7.92
N ALA A 100 0.74 9.58 8.41
CA ALA A 100 1.77 10.46 8.94
C ALA A 100 2.28 11.44 7.88
N ILE A 101 2.47 11.00 6.63
CA ILE A 101 2.84 11.87 5.51
C ILE A 101 1.79 12.94 5.31
N VAL A 102 0.52 12.56 5.18
CA VAL A 102 -0.58 13.51 4.96
C VAL A 102 -0.65 14.55 6.09
N VAL A 103 -0.52 14.14 7.35
CA VAL A 103 -0.54 15.07 8.50
C VAL A 103 0.68 15.99 8.50
N ALA A 104 1.85 15.47 8.12
CA ALA A 104 3.09 16.24 8.05
C ALA A 104 3.19 17.15 6.81
N TYR A 105 2.16 17.22 5.97
CA TYR A 105 2.18 18.05 4.76
C TYR A 105 2.33 19.55 5.13
N PRO A 106 3.40 20.23 4.67
CA PRO A 106 3.67 21.60 5.07
C PRO A 106 2.63 22.59 4.54
N GLY A 107 1.97 22.27 3.43
CA GLY A 107 0.96 23.13 2.82
C GLY A 107 -0.33 23.29 3.63
N TRP A 108 -0.50 22.58 4.75
CA TRP A 108 -1.58 22.89 5.71
C TRP A 108 -1.35 24.21 6.45
N TRP A 109 -0.09 24.62 6.60
CA TRP A 109 0.33 25.68 7.50
C TRP A 109 0.95 26.89 6.78
N MET A 110 1.04 26.84 5.44
CA MET A 110 1.63 27.86 4.56
C MET A 110 0.58 28.51 3.66
#